data_AF-A0A3A0FZ25-F1
#
_entry.id   AF-A0A3A0FZ25-F1
#
_cell.length_a   1.000
_cell.length_b   1.000
_cell.length_c   1.000
_cell.angle_alpha   90.00
_cell.angle_beta   90.00
_cell.angle_gamma   90.00
#
_symmetry.space_group_name_H-M   'P 1'
#
loop_
_entity.id
_entity.type
_entity.pdbx_description
1 polymer ?
#
loop_
_entity_poly.entity_id
_entity_poly.type
_entity_poly.pdbx_seq_one_letter_code
_entity_poly.pdbx_strand_id
1 'polypeptide(L)'
;MARRFWSLWIDAAGALPLAALRRLLHASAAALAVGAVAGMFVRGIFFDYAMVWRSTFVRDVDTVATALRAVLGPASLALGRPLPDAADAAQMMSAAGVPAAEWISLWAVTAALFVVAPRVALAAAAGARRRLAARRVALSLDDPYYERLLAGVRKVQIERIQAAIGADVHSETQRLADDVAGFVCANLFDARLVPKLAAFRDAGGSVQQLEDAMEAECRAFEPELEAELARAKAEFERALRASIERTIGQSLAGEERVAFDAGGLSRGGAVALGGAVGREVSNAVGAAVSTGVSLVVASLSGGFGHHLGAAILVTLLHTTGPVGFLIGGVGGLALAAAGWYLGRDRIAESIRGVRLPAALARIALREGAMRKLVTQGREQCRSAVRGKLGAELEPLVPRLAEEIWTKLRPALPVAAVRGQREES
;
A
#
# COMPACT_ATOMS: atom_id res chain seq x y z
N MET A 1 -22.44 6.00 23.15
CA MET A 1 -21.70 4.78 22.74
C MET A 1 -20.76 4.26 23.84
N ALA A 2 -19.86 5.07 24.41
CA ALA A 2 -18.89 4.62 25.42
C ALA A 2 -19.52 3.90 26.64
N ARG A 3 -20.63 4.40 27.19
CA ARG A 3 -21.29 3.75 28.35
C ARG A 3 -21.80 2.33 28.07
N ARG A 4 -22.34 2.08 26.86
CA ARG A 4 -22.87 0.77 26.46
C ARG A 4 -21.76 -0.22 26.13
N PHE A 5 -20.65 0.27 25.57
CA PHE A 5 -19.41 -0.53 25.46
C PHE A 5 -18.92 -0.96 26.84
N TRP A 6 -18.81 -0.02 27.79
CA TRP A 6 -18.33 -0.31 29.14
C TRP A 6 -19.22 -1.32 29.88
N SER A 7 -20.54 -1.25 29.75
CA SER A 7 -21.43 -2.24 30.37
C SER A 7 -21.21 -3.64 29.81
N LEU A 8 -21.25 -3.80 28.48
CA LEU A 8 -21.04 -5.10 27.82
C LEU A 8 -19.64 -5.66 28.09
N TRP A 9 -18.63 -4.79 28.14
CA TRP A 9 -17.26 -5.16 28.47
C TRP A 9 -17.11 -5.59 29.93
N ILE A 10 -17.72 -4.87 30.88
CA ILE A 10 -17.68 -5.24 32.30
C ILE A 10 -18.43 -6.56 32.52
N ASP A 11 -19.54 -6.80 31.84
CA ASP A 11 -20.29 -8.05 31.92
C ASP A 11 -19.48 -9.23 31.36
N ALA A 12 -18.81 -9.05 30.22
CA ALA A 12 -18.02 -10.10 29.58
C ALA A 12 -16.63 -10.32 30.22
N ALA A 13 -15.98 -9.27 30.70
CA ALA A 13 -14.57 -9.27 31.08
C ALA A 13 -14.30 -8.80 32.52
N GLY A 14 -15.32 -8.45 33.30
CA GLY A 14 -15.19 -7.87 34.65
C GLY A 14 -14.45 -8.74 35.67
N ALA A 15 -14.42 -10.06 35.46
CA ALA A 15 -13.64 -10.98 36.29
C ALA A 15 -12.11 -10.80 36.12
N LEU A 16 -11.65 -10.30 34.96
CA LEU A 16 -10.24 -10.13 34.64
C LEU A 16 -9.53 -9.02 35.46
N PRO A 17 -10.05 -7.77 35.53
CA PRO A 17 -9.41 -6.72 36.32
C PRO A 17 -9.40 -7.06 37.81
N LEU A 18 -10.47 -7.66 38.33
CA LEU A 18 -10.54 -8.06 39.73
C LEU A 18 -9.53 -9.17 40.08
N ALA A 19 -9.35 -10.16 39.19
CA ALA A 19 -8.32 -11.18 39.35
C ALA A 19 -6.89 -10.59 39.28
N ALA A 20 -6.67 -9.60 38.41
CA ALA A 20 -5.40 -8.88 38.33
C ALA A 20 -5.10 -8.11 39.63
N LEU A 21 -6.08 -7.38 40.17
CA LEU A 21 -5.93 -6.65 41.43
C LEU A 21 -5.61 -7.59 42.60
N ARG A 22 -6.34 -8.71 42.74
CA ARG A 22 -6.08 -9.71 43.78
C ARG A 22 -4.65 -10.26 43.69
N ARG A 23 -4.20 -10.58 42.47
CA ARG A 23 -2.82 -11.05 42.24
C ARG A 23 -1.80 -9.99 42.67
N LEU A 24 -2.01 -8.73 42.29
CA LEU A 24 -1.12 -7.62 42.65
C LEU A 24 -1.04 -7.48 44.17
N LEU A 25 -2.17 -7.47 44.89
CA LEU A 25 -2.19 -7.34 46.35
C LEU A 25 -1.42 -8.47 47.06
N HIS A 26 -1.59 -9.72 46.62
CA HIS A 26 -0.84 -10.84 47.19
C HIS A 26 0.66 -10.77 46.86
N ALA A 27 1.01 -10.41 45.61
CA ALA A 27 2.39 -10.24 45.20
C ALA A 27 3.08 -9.10 45.96
N SER A 28 2.42 -7.96 46.13
CA SER A 28 2.93 -6.82 46.90
C SER A 28 3.14 -7.18 48.37
N ALA A 29 2.22 -7.92 48.98
CA ALA A 29 2.38 -8.39 50.36
C ALA A 29 3.57 -9.36 50.51
N ALA A 30 3.74 -10.29 49.56
CA ALA A 30 4.90 -11.18 49.53
C ALA A 30 6.20 -10.40 49.35
N ALA A 31 6.23 -9.44 48.43
CA ALA A 31 7.38 -8.59 48.17
C ALA A 31 7.76 -7.73 49.39
N LEU A 32 6.76 -7.19 50.11
CA LEU A 32 6.99 -6.45 51.35
C LEU A 32 7.63 -7.32 52.43
N ALA A 33 7.11 -8.55 52.62
CA ALA A 33 7.67 -9.50 53.57
C ALA A 33 9.11 -9.90 53.21
N VAL A 34 9.36 -10.20 51.93
CA VAL A 34 10.71 -10.49 51.41
C VAL A 34 11.64 -9.29 51.61
N GLY A 35 11.17 -8.07 51.32
CA GLY A 35 11.95 -6.85 51.51
C GLY A 35 12.30 -6.59 52.98
N ALA A 36 11.36 -6.83 53.91
CA ALA A 36 11.60 -6.73 55.33
C ALA A 36 12.66 -7.74 55.82
N VAL A 37 12.55 -9.01 55.39
CA VAL A 37 13.53 -10.05 55.69
C VAL A 37 14.90 -9.73 55.10
N ALA A 38 14.95 -9.32 53.83
CA ALA A 38 16.18 -8.93 53.16
C ALA A 38 16.84 -7.72 53.87
N GLY A 39 16.05 -6.73 54.28
CA GLY A 39 16.52 -5.59 55.06
C GLY A 39 17.12 -6.01 56.40
N MET A 40 16.54 -7.02 57.07
CA MET A 40 17.11 -7.60 58.28
C MET A 40 18.48 -8.22 58.00
N PHE A 41 18.63 -9.03 56.95
CA PHE A 41 19.94 -9.59 56.57
C PHE A 41 20.97 -8.53 56.21
N VAL A 42 20.58 -7.52 55.42
CA VAL A 42 21.48 -6.42 55.05
C VAL A 42 21.94 -5.67 56.29
N ARG A 43 21.03 -5.40 57.24
CA ARG A 43 21.41 -4.76 58.51
C ARG A 43 22.37 -5.63 59.31
N GLY A 44 22.19 -6.95 59.31
CA GLY A 44 23.05 -7.92 59.99
C GLY A 44 24.48 -8.01 59.44
N ILE A 45 24.72 -7.53 58.21
CA ILE A 45 26.07 -7.46 57.63
C ILE A 45 26.86 -6.29 58.23
N PHE A 46 26.20 -5.17 58.52
CA PHE A 46 26.86 -3.92 58.94
C PHE A 46 26.79 -3.65 60.44
N PHE A 47 25.84 -4.26 61.15
CA PHE A 47 25.58 -4.00 62.56
C PHE A 47 25.51 -5.29 63.37
N ASP A 48 26.15 -5.27 64.53
CA ASP A 48 25.95 -6.29 65.55
C ASP A 48 24.72 -5.92 66.39
N TYR A 49 23.66 -6.72 66.33
CA TYR A 49 22.50 -6.55 67.17
C TYR A 49 22.15 -7.85 67.87
N ALA A 50 21.83 -7.73 69.16
CA ALA A 50 21.31 -8.82 69.96
C ALA A 50 19.79 -8.88 69.83
N MET A 51 19.23 -10.09 69.83
CA MET A 51 17.81 -10.27 70.05
C MET A 51 17.53 -10.24 71.56
N VAL A 52 16.60 -9.38 71.96
CA VAL A 52 16.17 -9.22 73.35
C VAL A 52 14.65 -9.34 73.42
N TRP A 53 14.14 -10.12 74.37
CA TRP A 53 12.73 -10.19 74.69
C TRP A 53 12.42 -9.23 75.85
N ARG A 54 11.72 -8.13 75.56
CA ARG A 54 11.17 -7.22 76.58
C ARG A 54 9.66 -7.19 76.48
N SER A 55 8.99 -7.70 77.50
CA SER A 55 7.53 -7.71 77.56
C SER A 55 7.04 -7.20 78.90
N THR A 56 6.01 -6.36 78.85
CA THR A 56 5.31 -5.88 80.05
C THR A 56 4.51 -6.99 80.70
N PHE A 57 3.98 -7.92 79.90
CA PHE A 57 3.01 -8.94 80.30
C PHE A 57 3.61 -10.33 80.49
N VAL A 58 4.59 -10.70 79.66
CA VAL A 58 5.20 -12.04 79.68
C VAL A 58 6.62 -11.92 80.22
N ARG A 59 6.77 -12.23 81.51
CA ARG A 59 8.05 -12.14 82.25
C ARG A 59 8.58 -13.50 82.70
N ASP A 60 7.84 -14.55 82.45
CA ASP A 60 8.20 -15.92 82.78
C ASP A 60 8.93 -16.60 81.61
N VAL A 61 10.06 -17.25 81.89
CA VAL A 61 10.96 -17.85 80.89
C VAL A 61 10.28 -19.00 80.15
N ASP A 62 9.53 -19.85 80.86
CA ASP A 62 8.87 -21.02 80.27
C ASP A 62 7.77 -20.59 79.28
N THR A 63 7.08 -19.50 79.59
CA THR A 63 6.07 -18.90 78.72
C THR A 63 6.70 -18.35 77.44
N VAL A 64 7.85 -17.66 77.55
CA VAL A 64 8.59 -17.15 76.38
C VAL A 64 9.12 -18.30 75.52
N ALA A 65 9.74 -19.32 76.14
CA ALA A 65 10.21 -20.51 75.44
C ALA A 65 9.08 -21.22 74.71
N THR A 66 7.91 -21.36 75.34
CA THR A 66 6.72 -21.96 74.71
C THR A 66 6.22 -21.13 73.52
N ALA A 67 6.16 -19.81 73.64
CA ALA A 67 5.77 -18.92 72.55
C ALA A 67 6.76 -19.00 71.37
N LEU A 68 8.06 -19.00 71.65
CA LEU A 68 9.10 -19.14 70.62
C LEU A 68 9.02 -20.50 69.92
N ARG A 69 8.81 -21.59 70.67
CA ARG A 69 8.62 -22.93 70.08
C ARG A 69 7.38 -23.01 69.21
N ALA A 70 6.28 -22.38 69.61
CA ALA A 70 5.05 -22.36 68.82
C ALA A 70 5.22 -21.63 67.48
N VAL A 71 5.93 -20.49 67.48
CA VAL A 71 6.11 -19.64 66.28
C VAL A 71 7.26 -20.13 65.39
N LEU A 72 8.38 -20.57 66.00
CA LEU A 72 9.60 -20.94 65.30
C LEU A 72 9.73 -22.45 65.07
N GLY A 73 8.92 -23.29 65.73
CA GLY A 73 8.95 -24.75 65.59
C GLY A 73 8.91 -25.22 64.13
N PRO A 74 7.97 -24.74 63.29
CA PRO A 74 7.93 -25.11 61.87
C PRO A 74 9.20 -24.71 61.10
N ALA A 75 9.80 -23.57 61.44
CA ALA A 75 11.05 -23.11 60.82
C ALA A 75 12.26 -23.93 61.29
N SER A 76 12.32 -24.28 62.58
CA SER A 76 13.34 -25.16 63.14
C SER A 76 13.30 -26.56 62.50
N LEU A 77 12.11 -27.13 62.30
CA LEU A 77 11.92 -28.37 61.55
C LEU A 77 12.39 -28.25 60.09
N ALA A 78 12.03 -27.15 59.40
CA ALA A 78 12.44 -26.92 58.02
C ALA A 78 13.95 -26.72 57.85
N LEU A 79 14.63 -26.16 58.86
CA LEU A 79 16.07 -25.91 58.84
C LEU A 79 16.91 -27.04 59.43
N GLY A 80 16.27 -28.04 60.07
CA GLY A 80 16.97 -29.07 60.84
C GLY A 80 17.75 -28.51 62.03
N ARG A 81 17.30 -27.39 62.61
CA ARG A 81 17.95 -26.73 63.76
C ARG A 81 17.24 -27.07 65.06
N PRO A 82 17.95 -27.12 66.21
CA PRO A 82 17.31 -27.34 67.50
C PRO A 82 16.29 -26.25 67.79
N LEU A 83 15.17 -26.64 68.42
CA LEU A 83 14.17 -25.67 68.88
C LEU A 83 14.77 -24.83 70.02
N PRO A 84 14.40 -23.54 70.14
CA PRO A 84 14.70 -22.73 71.30
C PRO A 84 14.41 -23.44 72.62
N ASP A 85 15.42 -23.51 73.49
CA ASP A 85 15.25 -24.06 74.82
C ASP A 85 14.98 -22.97 75.88
N ALA A 86 14.81 -23.38 77.14
CA ALA A 86 14.57 -22.42 78.22
C ALA A 86 15.80 -21.57 78.54
N ALA A 87 17.01 -22.05 78.25
CA ALA A 87 18.25 -21.31 78.44
C ALA A 87 18.41 -20.21 77.40
N ASP A 88 18.02 -20.46 76.15
CA ASP A 88 17.93 -19.46 75.09
C ASP A 88 16.95 -18.34 75.43
N ALA A 89 15.76 -18.71 75.93
CA ALA A 89 14.75 -17.77 76.37
C ALA A 89 15.23 -16.92 77.58
N ALA A 90 15.90 -17.55 78.55
CA ALA A 90 16.47 -16.83 79.69
C ALA A 90 17.55 -15.81 79.25
N GLN A 91 18.43 -16.19 78.31
CA GLN A 91 19.45 -15.29 77.76
C GLN A 91 18.83 -14.13 76.96
N MET A 92 17.78 -14.39 76.18
CA MET A 92 17.02 -13.34 75.48
C MET A 92 16.38 -12.32 76.40
N MET A 93 15.95 -12.74 77.59
CA MET A 93 15.33 -11.86 78.57
C MET A 93 16.36 -11.06 79.38
N SER A 94 17.65 -11.36 79.24
CA SER A 94 18.73 -10.60 79.85
C SER A 94 18.95 -9.24 79.16
N ALA A 95 19.69 -8.34 79.82
CA ALA A 95 20.03 -7.04 79.23
C ALA A 95 20.96 -7.15 78.00
N ALA A 96 21.77 -8.21 77.94
CA ALA A 96 22.72 -8.45 76.85
C ALA A 96 22.06 -9.12 75.63
N GLY A 97 21.02 -9.93 75.85
CA GLY A 97 20.34 -10.69 74.80
C GLY A 97 21.18 -11.83 74.22
N VAL A 98 20.76 -12.33 73.05
CA VAL A 98 21.50 -13.36 72.29
C VAL A 98 21.92 -12.82 70.92
N PRO A 99 23.04 -13.29 70.33
CA PRO A 99 23.44 -12.89 68.98
C PRO A 99 22.31 -13.13 67.97
N ALA A 100 21.89 -12.10 67.24
CA ALA A 100 20.70 -12.23 66.41
C ALA A 100 20.88 -13.12 65.18
N ALA A 101 22.12 -13.29 64.69
CA ALA A 101 22.44 -13.94 63.41
C ALA A 101 21.71 -15.28 63.19
N GLU A 102 21.75 -16.17 64.18
CA GLU A 102 21.10 -17.48 64.08
C GLU A 102 19.57 -17.37 64.06
N TRP A 103 19.03 -16.43 64.81
CA TRP A 103 17.60 -16.18 64.93
C TRP A 103 17.00 -15.48 63.71
N ILE A 104 17.77 -14.66 63.00
CA ILE A 104 17.34 -14.05 61.72
C ILE A 104 16.86 -15.13 60.77
N SER A 105 17.61 -16.23 60.65
CA SER A 105 17.27 -17.31 59.74
C SER A 105 15.98 -18.03 60.14
N LEU A 106 15.74 -18.23 61.44
CA LEU A 106 14.49 -18.82 61.95
C LEU A 106 13.30 -17.90 61.67
N TRP A 107 13.42 -16.61 61.96
CA TRP A 107 12.37 -15.62 61.67
C TRP A 107 12.12 -15.44 60.17
N ALA A 108 13.18 -15.47 59.36
CA ALA A 108 13.09 -15.42 57.90
C ALA A 108 12.30 -16.60 57.35
N VAL A 109 12.55 -17.81 57.87
CA VAL A 109 11.87 -19.02 57.41
C VAL A 109 10.44 -19.08 57.92
N THR A 110 10.18 -18.65 59.15
CA THR A 110 8.80 -18.47 59.65
C THR A 110 8.04 -17.48 58.78
N ALA A 111 8.61 -16.33 58.45
CA ALA A 111 8.00 -15.36 57.54
C ALA A 111 7.80 -15.94 56.12
N ALA A 112 8.76 -16.73 55.64
CA ALA A 112 8.65 -17.40 54.35
C ALA A 112 7.49 -18.40 54.34
N LEU A 113 7.33 -19.20 55.39
CA LEU A 113 6.32 -20.25 55.48
C LEU A 113 4.91 -19.68 55.71
N PHE A 114 4.75 -18.74 56.64
CA PHE A 114 3.44 -18.23 57.05
C PHE A 114 2.96 -17.01 56.27
N VAL A 115 3.87 -16.27 55.62
CA VAL A 115 3.51 -15.06 54.88
C VAL A 115 3.84 -15.22 53.41
N VAL A 116 5.10 -15.45 53.04
CA VAL A 116 5.51 -15.41 51.62
C VAL A 116 4.88 -16.54 50.82
N ALA A 117 5.03 -17.79 51.26
CA ALA A 117 4.52 -18.98 50.58
C ALA A 117 3.00 -18.92 50.32
N PRO A 118 2.12 -18.69 51.31
CA PRO A 118 0.68 -18.63 51.05
C PRO A 118 0.31 -17.45 50.14
N ARG A 119 0.98 -16.30 50.24
CA ARG A 119 0.73 -15.14 49.38
C ARG A 119 1.16 -15.41 47.95
N VAL A 120 2.30 -16.03 47.72
CA VAL A 120 2.76 -16.45 46.39
C VAL A 120 1.80 -17.48 45.79
N ALA A 121 1.37 -18.47 46.58
CA ALA A 121 0.39 -19.47 46.13
C ALA A 121 -0.94 -18.82 45.70
N LEU A 122 -1.46 -17.88 46.49
CA LEU A 122 -2.68 -17.13 46.15
C LEU A 122 -2.49 -16.23 44.91
N ALA A 123 -1.32 -15.59 44.77
CA ALA A 123 -0.98 -14.81 43.58
C ALA A 123 -0.91 -15.69 42.31
N ALA A 124 -0.32 -16.88 42.42
CA ALA A 124 -0.25 -17.86 41.34
C ALA A 124 -1.64 -18.39 40.97
N ALA A 125 -2.47 -18.75 41.97
CA ALA A 125 -3.85 -19.20 41.75
C ALA A 125 -4.71 -18.11 41.07
N ALA A 126 -4.59 -16.85 41.50
CA ALA A 126 -5.26 -15.72 40.85
C ALA A 126 -4.77 -15.53 39.40
N GLY A 127 -3.47 -15.70 39.15
CA GLY A 127 -2.89 -15.68 37.81
C GLY A 127 -3.40 -16.80 36.90
N ALA A 128 -3.49 -18.03 37.41
CA ALA A 128 -4.03 -19.18 36.69
C ALA A 128 -5.51 -18.98 36.35
N ARG A 129 -6.32 -18.55 37.33
CA ARG A 129 -7.74 -18.23 37.12
C ARG A 129 -7.92 -17.11 36.08
N ARG A 130 -7.08 -16.07 36.10
CA ARG A 130 -7.12 -15.00 35.09
C ARG A 130 -6.79 -15.53 33.69
N ARG A 131 -5.77 -16.39 33.56
CA ARG A 131 -5.40 -17.01 32.28
C ARG A 131 -6.53 -17.88 31.72
N LEU A 132 -7.19 -18.66 32.58
CA LEU A 132 -8.33 -19.49 32.19
C LEU A 132 -9.56 -18.64 31.82
N ALA A 133 -9.86 -17.61 32.62
CA ALA A 133 -10.97 -16.68 32.35
C ALA A 133 -10.74 -15.89 31.05
N ALA A 134 -9.50 -15.46 30.77
CA ALA A 134 -9.16 -14.74 29.55
C ALA A 134 -9.41 -15.57 28.29
N ARG A 135 -9.23 -16.90 28.37
CA ARG A 135 -9.55 -17.82 27.27
C ARG A 135 -11.05 -18.06 27.08
N ARG A 136 -11.89 -17.67 28.05
CA ARG A 136 -13.34 -17.87 28.05
C ARG A 136 -14.12 -16.57 27.88
N VAL A 137 -13.46 -15.45 27.61
CA VAL A 137 -14.15 -14.20 27.26
C VAL A 137 -14.77 -14.39 25.89
N ALA A 138 -16.03 -14.80 25.88
CA ALA A 138 -16.87 -14.83 24.69
C ALA A 138 -17.59 -13.49 24.60
N LEU A 139 -17.20 -12.67 23.62
CA LEU A 139 -17.97 -11.48 23.26
C LEU A 139 -19.19 -11.96 22.45
N SER A 140 -20.40 -11.66 22.93
CA SER A 140 -21.61 -11.91 22.16
C SER A 140 -21.66 -10.93 20.99
N LEU A 141 -21.17 -11.35 19.83
CA LEU A 141 -21.17 -10.54 18.60
C LEU A 141 -22.59 -10.33 18.05
N ASP A 142 -23.57 -11.07 18.58
CA ASP A 142 -24.99 -10.99 18.24
C ASP A 142 -25.71 -9.81 18.96
N ASP A 143 -25.05 -9.06 19.85
CA ASP A 143 -25.67 -7.85 20.42
C ASP A 143 -25.88 -6.80 19.31
N PRO A 144 -27.06 -6.15 19.22
CA PRO A 144 -27.33 -5.08 18.26
C PRO A 144 -26.30 -3.94 18.27
N TYR A 145 -25.55 -3.76 19.35
CA TYR A 145 -24.40 -2.86 19.39
C TYR A 145 -23.24 -3.33 18.50
N TYR A 146 -22.80 -4.58 18.64
CA TYR A 146 -21.70 -5.14 17.85
C TYR A 146 -22.10 -5.37 16.40
N GLU A 147 -23.34 -5.77 16.13
CA GLU A 147 -23.86 -5.87 14.76
C GLU A 147 -23.75 -4.54 14.00
N ARG A 148 -24.13 -3.43 14.64
CA ARG A 148 -24.02 -2.09 14.04
C ARG A 148 -22.58 -1.65 13.84
N LEU A 149 -21.70 -1.97 14.78
CA LEU A 149 -20.27 -1.66 14.67
C LEU A 149 -19.64 -2.45 13.50
N LEU A 150 -19.90 -3.75 13.43
CA LEU A 150 -19.44 -4.62 12.35
C LEU A 150 -20.07 -4.22 11.01
N ALA A 151 -21.33 -3.77 10.98
CA ALA A 151 -21.96 -3.24 9.77
C ALA A 151 -21.24 -2.00 9.25
N GLY A 152 -20.82 -1.09 10.15
CA GLY A 152 -20.00 0.06 9.80
C GLY A 152 -18.65 -0.32 9.21
N VAL A 153 -17.93 -1.24 9.86
CA VAL A 153 -16.63 -1.73 9.37
C VAL A 153 -16.77 -2.44 8.01
N ARG A 154 -17.78 -3.29 7.84
CA ARG A 154 -18.08 -3.96 6.57
C ARG A 154 -18.37 -2.97 5.44
N LYS A 155 -19.14 -1.91 5.72
CA LYS A 155 -19.44 -0.86 4.74
C LYS A 155 -18.15 -0.19 4.25
N VAL A 156 -17.28 0.21 5.17
CA VAL A 156 -15.99 0.84 4.83
C VAL A 156 -15.09 -0.12 4.04
N GLN A 157 -15.06 -1.40 4.39
CA GLN A 157 -14.29 -2.41 3.66
C GLN A 157 -14.82 -2.61 2.24
N ILE A 158 -16.14 -2.64 2.06
CA ILE A 158 -16.81 -2.71 0.75
C ILE A 158 -16.44 -1.49 -0.10
N GLU A 159 -16.57 -0.28 0.44
CA GLU A 159 -16.23 0.97 -0.26
C GLU A 159 -14.75 1.00 -0.67
N ARG A 160 -13.86 0.48 0.19
CA ARG A 160 -12.43 0.37 -0.11
C ARG A 160 -12.14 -0.59 -1.26
N ILE A 161 -12.81 -1.76 -1.30
CA ILE A 161 -12.66 -2.73 -2.39
C ILE A 161 -13.19 -2.14 -3.70
N GLN A 162 -14.36 -1.49 -3.67
CA GLN A 162 -14.92 -0.82 -4.84
C GLN A 162 -13.98 0.27 -5.40
N ALA A 163 -13.45 1.12 -4.52
CA ALA A 163 -12.48 2.14 -4.92
C ALA A 163 -11.19 1.55 -5.51
N ALA A 164 -10.70 0.46 -4.94
CA ALA A 164 -9.50 -0.23 -5.44
C ALA A 164 -9.72 -0.86 -6.82
N ILE A 165 -10.88 -1.48 -7.07
CA ILE A 165 -11.26 -1.99 -8.40
C ILE A 165 -11.30 -0.84 -9.42
N GLY A 166 -11.90 0.30 -9.06
CA GLY A 166 -11.92 1.48 -9.93
C GLY A 166 -10.51 1.98 -10.29
N ALA A 167 -9.59 1.97 -9.31
CA ALA A 167 -8.19 2.34 -9.53
C ALA A 167 -7.45 1.32 -10.44
N ASP A 168 -7.69 0.02 -10.26
CA ASP A 168 -7.12 -1.04 -11.10
C ASP A 168 -7.56 -0.90 -12.56
N VAL A 169 -8.86 -0.69 -12.81
CA VAL A 169 -9.40 -0.47 -14.16
C VAL A 169 -8.77 0.76 -14.79
N HIS A 170 -8.67 1.87 -14.05
CA HIS A 170 -8.06 3.10 -14.55
C HIS A 170 -6.58 2.91 -14.90
N SER A 171 -5.81 2.27 -14.02
CA SER A 171 -4.38 1.99 -14.23
C SER A 171 -4.14 1.14 -15.48
N GLU A 172 -4.89 0.05 -15.64
CA GLU A 172 -4.72 -0.85 -16.80
C GLU A 172 -5.21 -0.19 -18.10
N THR A 173 -6.21 0.69 -18.03
CA THR A 173 -6.65 1.48 -19.19
C THR A 173 -5.57 2.46 -19.64
N GLN A 174 -4.87 3.11 -18.71
CA GLN A 174 -3.73 3.96 -19.03
C GLN A 174 -2.55 3.18 -19.62
N ARG A 175 -2.26 1.99 -19.06
CA ARG A 175 -1.21 1.09 -19.57
C ARG A 175 -1.49 0.69 -21.02
N LEU A 176 -2.73 0.31 -21.32
CA LEU A 176 -3.16 0.01 -22.70
C LEU A 176 -2.89 1.20 -23.64
N ALA A 177 -3.20 2.42 -23.22
CA ALA A 177 -2.93 3.62 -24.03
C ALA A 177 -1.45 3.88 -24.26
N ASP A 178 -0.62 3.62 -23.25
CA ASP A 178 0.83 3.76 -23.35
C ASP A 178 1.46 2.71 -24.26
N ASP A 179 1.01 1.46 -24.18
CA ASP A 179 1.52 0.36 -24.99
C ASP A 179 1.18 0.58 -26.48
N VAL A 180 -0.07 0.96 -26.79
CA VAL A 180 -0.50 1.29 -28.15
C VAL A 180 0.25 2.52 -28.68
N ALA A 181 0.39 3.58 -27.89
CA ALA A 181 1.17 4.76 -28.30
C ALA A 181 2.65 4.42 -28.55
N GLY A 182 3.23 3.55 -27.72
CA GLY A 182 4.58 3.03 -27.88
C GLY A 182 4.74 2.26 -29.20
N PHE A 183 3.80 1.37 -29.51
CA PHE A 183 3.79 0.60 -30.74
C PHE A 183 3.69 1.49 -31.99
N VAL A 184 2.78 2.46 -32.01
CA VAL A 184 2.63 3.41 -33.13
C VAL A 184 3.90 4.23 -33.31
N CYS A 185 4.51 4.74 -32.23
CA CYS A 185 5.76 5.49 -32.33
C CYS A 185 6.90 4.66 -32.91
N ALA A 186 7.04 3.39 -32.49
CA ALA A 186 8.13 2.54 -32.96
C ALA A 186 7.92 2.06 -34.40
N ASN A 187 6.72 1.58 -34.74
CA ASN A 187 6.49 0.86 -35.99
C ASN A 187 5.95 1.72 -37.13
N LEU A 188 5.24 2.81 -36.83
CA LEU A 188 4.81 3.78 -37.85
C LEU A 188 5.80 4.94 -37.92
N PHE A 189 6.00 5.65 -36.81
CA PHE A 189 6.77 6.89 -36.84
C PHE A 189 8.27 6.63 -37.11
N ASP A 190 8.95 5.87 -36.24
CA ASP A 190 10.38 5.63 -36.37
C ASP A 190 10.73 4.76 -37.58
N ALA A 191 9.97 3.68 -37.81
CA ALA A 191 10.31 2.69 -38.84
C ALA A 191 9.85 3.06 -40.26
N ARG A 192 8.81 3.91 -40.43
CA ARG A 192 8.27 4.26 -41.76
C ARG A 192 8.36 5.74 -42.08
N LEU A 193 7.90 6.62 -41.19
CA LEU A 193 7.83 8.06 -41.46
C LEU A 193 9.22 8.73 -41.44
N VAL A 194 10.08 8.39 -40.47
CA VAL A 194 11.45 8.93 -40.39
C VAL A 194 12.30 8.60 -41.62
N PRO A 195 12.28 7.37 -42.18
CA PRO A 195 12.93 7.07 -43.45
C PRO A 195 12.43 7.90 -44.64
N LYS A 196 11.12 8.19 -44.74
CA LYS A 196 10.59 9.07 -45.82
C LYS A 196 11.11 10.49 -45.69
N LEU A 197 11.20 10.99 -44.45
CA LEU A 197 11.79 12.30 -44.14
C LEU A 197 13.27 12.35 -44.56
N ALA A 198 14.03 11.31 -44.26
CA ALA A 198 15.44 11.20 -44.66
C ALA A 198 15.59 11.14 -46.19
N ALA A 199 14.75 10.35 -46.87
CA ALA A 199 14.74 10.25 -48.32
C ALA A 199 14.42 11.59 -49.00
N PHE A 200 13.42 12.33 -48.48
CA PHE A 200 13.10 13.68 -48.97
C PHE A 200 14.25 14.66 -48.76
N ARG A 201 14.93 14.61 -47.61
CA ARG A 201 16.13 15.42 -47.36
C ARG A 201 17.19 15.16 -48.43
N ASP A 202 17.47 13.89 -48.73
CA ASP A 202 18.61 13.51 -49.55
C ASP A 202 18.34 13.65 -51.06
N ALA A 203 17.10 13.37 -51.51
CA ALA A 203 16.70 13.41 -52.92
C ALA A 203 16.00 14.72 -53.34
N GLY A 204 15.46 15.49 -52.40
CA GLY A 204 14.54 16.60 -52.71
C GLY A 204 13.17 16.10 -53.18
N GLY A 205 12.32 17.01 -53.66
CA GLY A 205 10.94 16.70 -54.08
C GLY A 205 9.95 17.82 -53.75
N SER A 206 8.66 17.60 -53.99
CA SER A 206 7.63 18.51 -53.45
C SER A 206 7.19 18.06 -52.06
N VAL A 207 6.76 19.02 -51.24
CA VAL A 207 6.17 18.72 -49.92
C VAL A 207 4.91 17.90 -50.10
N GLN A 208 4.10 18.20 -51.13
CA GLN A 208 2.90 17.42 -51.44
C GLN A 208 3.23 15.94 -51.67
N GLN A 209 4.30 15.63 -52.40
CA GLN A 209 4.72 14.24 -52.63
C GLN A 209 5.16 13.54 -51.34
N LEU A 210 5.80 14.26 -50.42
CA LEU A 210 6.15 13.73 -49.10
C LEU A 210 4.89 13.48 -48.27
N GLU A 211 3.93 14.40 -48.28
CA GLU A 211 2.63 14.24 -47.60
C GLU A 211 1.87 13.03 -48.14
N ASP A 212 1.73 12.92 -49.46
CA ASP A 212 1.05 11.78 -50.12
C ASP A 212 1.76 10.45 -49.79
N ALA A 213 3.10 10.44 -49.75
CA ALA A 213 3.87 9.26 -49.39
C ALA A 213 3.73 8.88 -47.91
N MET A 214 3.67 9.86 -47.01
CA MET A 214 3.40 9.63 -45.58
C MET A 214 1.99 9.10 -45.37
N GLU A 215 0.99 9.66 -46.05
CA GLU A 215 -0.39 9.21 -45.97
C GLU A 215 -0.54 7.76 -46.48
N ALA A 216 0.17 7.41 -47.55
CA ALA A 216 0.22 6.04 -48.05
C ALA A 216 0.81 5.05 -47.03
N GLU A 217 1.91 5.41 -46.34
CA GLU A 217 2.48 4.58 -45.28
C GLU A 217 1.54 4.42 -44.08
N CYS A 218 0.80 5.47 -43.74
CA CYS A 218 -0.21 5.42 -42.69
C CYS A 218 -1.36 4.47 -43.05
N ARG A 219 -1.90 4.54 -44.27
CA ARG A 219 -2.93 3.60 -44.74
C ARG A 219 -2.41 2.16 -44.79
N ALA A 220 -1.16 1.96 -45.19
CA ALA A 220 -0.54 0.63 -45.21
C ALA A 220 -0.28 0.06 -43.80
N PHE A 221 -0.32 0.87 -42.75
CA PHE A 221 -0.10 0.45 -41.36
C PHE A 221 -1.39 0.04 -40.63
N GLU A 222 -2.57 0.42 -41.13
CA GLU A 222 -3.87 0.03 -40.55
C GLU A 222 -3.99 -1.46 -40.19
N PRO A 223 -3.70 -2.43 -41.08
CA PRO A 223 -3.89 -3.84 -40.76
C PRO A 223 -2.93 -4.36 -39.66
N GLU A 224 -1.71 -3.85 -39.58
CA GLU A 224 -0.76 -4.20 -38.51
C GLU A 224 -1.20 -3.64 -37.17
N LEU A 225 -1.78 -2.46 -37.20
CA LEU A 225 -2.30 -1.78 -36.03
C LEU A 225 -3.55 -2.49 -35.50
N GLU A 226 -4.49 -2.88 -36.36
CA GLU A 226 -5.63 -3.72 -35.97
C GLU A 226 -5.20 -5.04 -35.30
N ALA A 227 -4.17 -5.68 -35.84
CA ALA A 227 -3.63 -6.92 -35.27
C ALA A 227 -2.99 -6.69 -33.88
N GLU A 228 -2.26 -5.59 -33.70
CA GLU A 228 -1.67 -5.25 -32.40
C GLU A 228 -2.74 -4.88 -31.37
N LEU A 229 -3.79 -4.16 -31.76
CA LEU A 229 -4.88 -3.80 -30.87
C LEU A 229 -5.63 -5.04 -30.36
N ALA A 230 -5.81 -6.06 -31.21
CA ALA A 230 -6.37 -7.34 -30.80
C ALA A 230 -5.50 -8.04 -29.73
N ARG A 231 -4.16 -7.97 -29.88
CA ARG A 231 -3.21 -8.50 -28.89
C ARG A 231 -3.22 -7.70 -27.59
N ALA A 232 -3.11 -6.39 -27.68
CA ALA A 232 -3.09 -5.47 -26.54
C ALA A 232 -4.38 -5.59 -25.69
N LYS A 233 -5.52 -5.80 -26.34
CA LYS A 233 -6.79 -6.11 -25.66
C LYS A 233 -6.74 -7.43 -24.87
N ALA A 234 -6.25 -8.51 -25.49
CA ALA A 234 -6.13 -9.81 -24.82
C ALA A 234 -5.13 -9.76 -23.65
N GLU A 235 -4.13 -8.88 -23.73
CA GLU A 235 -3.21 -8.61 -22.63
C GLU A 235 -3.85 -7.77 -21.51
N PHE A 236 -4.57 -6.71 -21.86
CA PHE A 236 -5.36 -5.91 -20.92
C PHE A 236 -6.33 -6.78 -20.10
N GLU A 237 -7.08 -7.68 -20.75
CA GLU A 237 -8.02 -8.58 -20.05
C GLU A 237 -7.31 -9.52 -19.05
N ARG A 238 -6.10 -10.00 -19.40
CA ARG A 238 -5.28 -10.83 -18.52
C ARG A 238 -4.70 -10.03 -17.35
N ALA A 239 -4.17 -8.84 -17.64
CA ALA A 239 -3.55 -7.95 -16.66
C ALA A 239 -4.58 -7.43 -15.64
N LEU A 240 -5.74 -7.00 -16.12
CA LEU A 240 -6.84 -6.51 -15.28
C LEU A 240 -7.34 -7.61 -14.34
N ARG A 241 -7.52 -8.84 -14.85
CA ARG A 241 -7.86 -9.99 -13.99
C ARG A 241 -6.83 -10.19 -12.88
N ALA A 242 -5.55 -10.22 -13.23
CA ALA A 242 -4.48 -10.44 -12.26
C ALA A 242 -4.39 -9.31 -11.22
N SER A 243 -4.67 -8.06 -11.60
CA SER A 243 -4.71 -6.94 -10.65
C SER A 243 -5.87 -7.07 -9.67
N ILE A 244 -7.07 -7.36 -10.17
CA ILE A 244 -8.27 -7.55 -9.34
C ILE A 244 -8.09 -8.72 -8.36
N GLU A 245 -7.57 -9.86 -8.82
CA GLU A 245 -7.28 -11.01 -7.97
C GLU A 245 -6.29 -10.66 -6.85
N ARG A 246 -5.26 -9.88 -7.16
CA ARG A 246 -4.27 -9.40 -6.18
C ARG A 246 -4.90 -8.44 -5.17
N THR A 247 -5.69 -7.48 -5.63
CA THR A 247 -6.37 -6.47 -4.80
C THR A 247 -7.36 -7.11 -3.83
N ILE A 248 -8.14 -8.08 -4.31
CA ILE A 248 -9.07 -8.86 -3.48
C ILE A 248 -8.28 -9.73 -2.49
N GLY A 249 -7.26 -10.45 -2.96
CA GLY A 249 -6.42 -11.30 -2.12
C GLY A 249 -5.75 -10.52 -0.98
N GLN A 250 -5.15 -9.36 -1.27
CA GLN A 250 -4.54 -8.48 -0.27
C GLN A 250 -5.58 -7.87 0.69
N SER A 251 -6.76 -7.54 0.20
CA SER A 251 -7.84 -6.99 1.03
C SER A 251 -8.49 -8.02 1.96
N LEU A 252 -8.40 -9.31 1.62
CA LEU A 252 -8.94 -10.43 2.40
C LEU A 252 -7.90 -11.13 3.27
N ALA A 253 -6.60 -11.03 2.96
CA ALA A 253 -5.51 -11.68 3.72
C ALA A 253 -5.25 -11.09 5.12
N GLY A 254 -6.08 -10.14 5.58
CA GLY A 254 -5.97 -9.50 6.88
C GLY A 254 -6.39 -10.36 8.08
N GLU A 255 -7.15 -11.44 7.87
CA GLU A 255 -7.66 -12.28 8.96
C GLU A 255 -7.49 -13.77 8.61
N GLU A 256 -6.53 -14.39 9.30
CA GLU A 256 -6.45 -15.83 9.61
C GLU A 256 -7.00 -16.80 8.55
N ARG A 257 -6.16 -17.16 7.56
CA ARG A 257 -6.19 -18.40 6.74
C ARG A 257 -7.56 -19.10 6.60
N VAL A 258 -8.61 -18.40 6.18
CA VAL A 258 -9.72 -19.06 5.51
C VAL A 258 -9.23 -19.28 4.09
N ALA A 259 -9.03 -20.54 3.71
CA ALA A 259 -8.70 -20.93 2.35
C ALA A 259 -9.87 -20.53 1.45
N PHE A 260 -9.84 -19.28 1.00
CA PHE A 260 -10.78 -18.74 0.05
C PHE A 260 -10.46 -19.39 -1.30
N ASP A 261 -11.41 -20.16 -1.85
CA ASP A 261 -11.32 -20.67 -3.21
C ASP A 261 -11.54 -19.50 -4.19
N ALA A 262 -10.50 -18.68 -4.33
CA ALA A 262 -10.44 -17.55 -5.25
C ALA A 262 -10.68 -17.99 -6.70
N GLY A 263 -10.49 -19.28 -7.03
CA GLY A 263 -10.66 -19.84 -8.37
C GLY A 263 -12.12 -20.05 -8.80
N GLY A 264 -13.05 -20.16 -7.85
CA GLY A 264 -14.48 -20.33 -8.14
C GLY A 264 -15.20 -19.01 -8.47
N LEU A 265 -14.86 -17.95 -7.74
CA LEU A 265 -15.45 -16.62 -7.90
C LEU A 265 -14.85 -15.84 -9.08
N SER A 266 -13.60 -16.14 -9.44
CA SER A 266 -12.91 -15.55 -10.58
C SER A 266 -13.52 -15.98 -11.92
N ARG A 267 -14.08 -17.20 -12.05
CA ARG A 267 -14.61 -17.70 -13.33
C ARG A 267 -15.88 -16.98 -13.79
N GLY A 268 -16.80 -16.67 -12.86
CA GLY A 268 -18.04 -15.95 -13.16
C GLY A 268 -17.82 -14.46 -13.46
N GLY A 269 -16.96 -13.80 -12.68
CA GLY A 269 -16.56 -12.42 -12.94
C GLY A 269 -15.76 -12.27 -14.24
N ALA A 270 -14.84 -13.21 -14.52
CA ALA A 270 -14.04 -13.26 -15.73
C ALA A 270 -14.81 -13.39 -17.04
N VAL A 271 -15.85 -14.23 -17.05
CA VAL A 271 -16.69 -14.43 -18.25
C VAL A 271 -17.53 -13.18 -18.53
N ALA A 272 -18.00 -12.49 -17.50
CA ALA A 272 -18.69 -11.20 -17.65
C ALA A 272 -17.71 -10.10 -18.12
N LEU A 273 -16.50 -10.04 -17.54
CA LEU A 273 -15.42 -9.14 -17.95
C LEU A 273 -15.10 -9.27 -19.44
N GLY A 274 -14.88 -10.51 -19.92
CA GLY A 274 -14.52 -10.76 -21.32
C GLY A 274 -15.63 -10.40 -22.31
N GLY A 275 -16.90 -10.47 -21.90
CA GLY A 275 -18.05 -10.09 -22.73
C GLY A 275 -18.26 -8.58 -22.86
N ALA A 276 -18.03 -7.82 -21.78
CA ALA A 276 -18.24 -6.38 -21.73
C ALA A 276 -17.04 -5.59 -22.29
N VAL A 277 -15.83 -5.91 -21.82
CA VAL A 277 -14.56 -5.34 -22.32
C VAL A 277 -14.38 -5.61 -23.82
N GLY A 278 -14.87 -6.78 -24.25
CA GLY A 278 -14.73 -7.29 -25.61
C GLY A 278 -15.17 -6.33 -26.72
N ARG A 279 -16.35 -5.72 -26.58
CA ARG A 279 -16.99 -4.97 -27.67
C ARG A 279 -16.72 -3.46 -27.60
N GLU A 280 -16.68 -2.88 -26.40
CA GLU A 280 -16.51 -1.42 -26.24
C GLU A 280 -15.06 -0.99 -26.45
N VAL A 281 -14.07 -1.77 -25.97
CA VAL A 281 -12.64 -1.44 -26.16
C VAL A 281 -12.26 -1.51 -27.63
N SER A 282 -12.66 -2.56 -28.37
CA SER A 282 -12.36 -2.66 -29.81
C SER A 282 -12.90 -1.48 -30.63
N ASN A 283 -14.10 -0.98 -30.31
CA ASN A 283 -14.71 0.14 -31.02
C ASN A 283 -14.07 1.49 -30.67
N ALA A 284 -13.81 1.75 -29.38
CA ALA A 284 -13.16 2.99 -28.91
C ALA A 284 -11.72 3.13 -29.43
N VAL A 285 -11.00 2.00 -29.48
CA VAL A 285 -9.60 1.96 -29.90
C VAL A 285 -9.46 2.21 -31.40
N GLY A 286 -10.29 1.61 -32.24
CA GLY A 286 -10.26 1.85 -33.69
C GLY A 286 -10.49 3.34 -34.05
N ALA A 287 -11.44 3.99 -33.37
CA ALA A 287 -11.74 5.41 -33.56
C ALA A 287 -10.59 6.34 -33.09
N ALA A 288 -9.97 6.02 -31.95
CA ALA A 288 -8.89 6.82 -31.39
C ALA A 288 -7.62 6.79 -32.23
N VAL A 289 -7.30 5.63 -32.76
CA VAL A 289 -6.12 5.38 -33.56
C VAL A 289 -6.21 6.07 -34.93
N SER A 290 -7.35 5.94 -35.62
CA SER A 290 -7.60 6.65 -36.88
C SER A 290 -7.43 8.17 -36.71
N THR A 291 -7.93 8.72 -35.60
CA THR A 291 -7.82 10.15 -35.29
C THR A 291 -6.39 10.56 -34.93
N GLY A 292 -5.67 9.76 -34.14
CA GLY A 292 -4.29 10.05 -33.74
C GLY A 292 -3.32 10.05 -34.93
N VAL A 293 -3.47 9.08 -35.83
CA VAL A 293 -2.70 9.00 -37.08
C VAL A 293 -2.99 10.19 -37.99
N SER A 294 -4.27 10.56 -38.15
CA SER A 294 -4.67 11.74 -38.91
C SER A 294 -4.06 13.04 -38.34
N LEU A 295 -4.00 13.19 -37.02
CA LEU A 295 -3.38 14.34 -36.36
C LEU A 295 -1.87 14.40 -36.58
N VAL A 296 -1.18 13.25 -36.57
CA VAL A 296 0.26 13.19 -36.81
C VAL A 296 0.58 13.56 -38.25
N VAL A 297 -0.15 13.02 -39.22
CA VAL A 297 -0.02 13.39 -40.64
C VAL A 297 -0.30 14.89 -40.83
N ALA A 298 -1.34 15.43 -40.18
CA ALA A 298 -1.66 16.86 -40.19
C ALA A 298 -0.56 17.73 -39.53
N SER A 299 0.05 17.26 -38.45
CA SER A 299 1.12 17.99 -37.74
C SER A 299 2.46 17.98 -38.50
N LEU A 300 2.79 16.85 -39.14
CA LEU A 300 3.97 16.72 -39.97
C LEU A 300 3.81 17.56 -41.23
N SER A 301 2.67 17.48 -41.93
CA SER A 301 2.37 18.33 -43.10
C SER A 301 2.31 19.83 -42.74
N GLY A 302 1.58 20.21 -41.69
CA GLY A 302 1.43 21.59 -41.24
C GLY A 302 2.71 22.23 -40.69
N GLY A 303 3.52 21.46 -39.95
CA GLY A 303 4.82 21.90 -39.43
C GLY A 303 5.87 22.06 -40.53
N PHE A 304 5.83 21.21 -41.55
CA PHE A 304 6.66 21.34 -42.75
C PHE A 304 6.35 22.65 -43.48
N GLY A 305 5.08 22.98 -43.75
CA GLY A 305 4.72 24.23 -44.43
C GLY A 305 5.25 25.49 -43.73
N HIS A 306 5.21 25.53 -42.39
CA HIS A 306 5.67 26.68 -41.61
C HIS A 306 7.20 26.79 -41.54
N HIS A 307 7.90 25.68 -41.26
CA HIS A 307 9.36 25.67 -41.14
C HIS A 307 10.08 25.72 -42.49
N LEU A 308 9.52 25.08 -43.51
CA LEU A 308 10.05 25.09 -44.88
C LEU A 308 9.71 26.42 -45.57
N GLY A 309 8.50 26.96 -45.36
CA GLY A 309 8.15 28.31 -45.80
C GLY A 309 9.10 29.36 -45.20
N ALA A 310 9.36 29.29 -43.88
CA ALA A 310 10.32 30.18 -43.22
C ALA A 310 11.78 29.91 -43.65
N ALA A 311 12.20 28.66 -43.81
CA ALA A 311 13.56 28.31 -44.21
C ALA A 311 13.85 28.65 -45.68
N ILE A 312 12.88 28.47 -46.58
CA ILE A 312 12.95 28.91 -47.98
C ILE A 312 13.02 30.43 -48.04
N LEU A 313 12.19 31.14 -47.25
CA LEU A 313 12.25 32.60 -47.16
C LEU A 313 13.64 33.06 -46.69
N VAL A 314 14.15 32.47 -45.61
CA VAL A 314 15.43 32.83 -45.01
C VAL A 314 16.62 32.47 -45.91
N THR A 315 16.58 31.31 -46.57
CA THR A 315 17.64 30.91 -47.52
C THR A 315 17.63 31.74 -48.79
N LEU A 316 16.45 32.05 -49.35
CA LEU A 316 16.34 32.98 -50.50
C LEU A 316 16.77 34.42 -50.14
N LEU A 317 16.54 34.86 -48.90
CA LEU A 317 16.91 36.21 -48.44
C LEU A 317 18.37 36.34 -47.99
N HIS A 318 19.07 35.25 -47.67
CA HIS A 318 20.48 35.28 -47.19
C HIS A 318 21.52 34.71 -48.15
N THR A 319 21.16 34.19 -49.32
CA THR A 319 22.16 33.76 -50.32
C THR A 319 22.59 34.92 -51.23
N THR A 320 23.41 35.83 -50.71
CA THR A 320 24.12 36.85 -51.49
C THR A 320 25.35 36.24 -52.17
N GLY A 321 25.13 35.49 -53.24
CA GLY A 321 26.21 34.96 -54.09
C GLY A 321 25.74 34.74 -55.52
N PRO A 322 26.64 34.65 -56.51
CA PRO A 322 26.31 34.69 -57.95
C PRO A 322 25.36 33.56 -58.43
N VAL A 323 25.24 32.46 -57.69
CA VAL A 323 24.25 31.39 -57.95
C VAL A 323 22.84 31.75 -57.45
N GLY A 324 22.72 32.63 -56.44
CA GLY A 324 21.45 33.11 -55.88
C GLY A 324 20.68 34.04 -56.82
N PHE A 325 21.36 34.73 -57.75
CA PHE A 325 20.71 35.59 -58.74
C PHE A 325 20.01 34.80 -59.85
N LEU A 326 20.52 33.61 -60.21
CA LEU A 326 19.91 32.77 -61.24
C LEU A 326 18.65 32.03 -60.75
N ILE A 327 18.53 31.81 -59.44
CA ILE A 327 17.38 31.11 -58.82
C ILE A 327 16.35 32.12 -58.29
N GLY A 328 16.77 33.31 -57.85
CA GLY A 328 15.88 34.37 -57.36
C GLY A 328 15.21 35.24 -58.43
N GLY A 329 15.68 35.20 -59.69
CA GLY A 329 15.36 36.18 -60.72
C GLY A 329 13.93 36.20 -61.28
N VAL A 330 13.14 35.12 -61.11
CA VAL A 330 11.75 35.09 -61.61
C VAL A 330 10.75 34.61 -60.54
N GLY A 331 11.18 33.75 -59.61
CA GLY A 331 10.32 33.27 -58.50
C GLY A 331 10.37 34.13 -57.23
N GLY A 332 11.52 34.75 -56.93
CA GLY A 332 11.73 35.52 -55.69
C GLY A 332 10.94 36.81 -55.62
N LEU A 333 10.76 37.49 -56.76
CA LEU A 333 10.02 38.75 -56.86
C LEU A 333 8.49 38.54 -56.77
N ALA A 334 7.99 37.43 -57.32
CA ALA A 334 6.57 37.07 -57.21
C ALA A 334 6.20 36.63 -55.78
N LEU A 335 7.08 35.87 -55.11
CA LEU A 335 6.86 35.39 -53.73
C LEU A 335 7.09 36.47 -52.66
N ALA A 336 8.02 37.40 -52.89
CA ALA A 336 8.19 38.56 -52.00
C ALA A 336 7.02 39.55 -52.11
N ALA A 337 6.46 39.75 -53.30
CA ALA A 337 5.24 40.55 -53.48
C ALA A 337 4.01 39.87 -52.88
N ALA A 338 3.90 38.54 -53.01
CA ALA A 338 2.84 37.77 -52.37
C ALA A 338 2.96 37.75 -50.84
N GLY A 339 4.18 37.67 -50.29
CA GLY A 339 4.40 37.69 -48.84
C GLY A 339 4.15 39.03 -48.16
N TRP A 340 4.21 40.14 -48.91
CA TRP A 340 3.86 41.47 -48.40
C TRP A 340 2.34 41.71 -48.44
N TYR A 341 1.60 41.09 -49.37
CA TYR A 341 0.18 41.36 -49.61
C TYR A 341 -0.79 40.25 -49.18
N LEU A 342 -0.32 39.01 -49.03
CA LEU A 342 -1.13 37.84 -48.65
C LEU A 342 -0.58 37.22 -47.36
N GLY A 343 -1.44 37.10 -46.35
CA GLY A 343 -1.09 36.64 -45.00
C GLY A 343 -0.33 35.30 -44.98
N ARG A 344 0.54 35.15 -43.97
CA ARG A 344 1.47 34.03 -43.73
C ARG A 344 0.89 32.63 -43.95
N ASP A 345 -0.38 32.42 -43.67
CA ASP A 345 -1.02 31.10 -43.75
C ASP A 345 -1.27 30.65 -45.20
N ARG A 346 -1.52 31.60 -46.14
CA ARG A 346 -1.70 31.31 -47.58
C ARG A 346 -0.40 30.98 -48.31
N ILE A 347 0.74 31.38 -47.75
CA ILE A 347 2.07 31.12 -48.29
C ILE A 347 2.44 29.64 -48.08
N ALA A 348 2.05 29.05 -46.94
CA ALA A 348 2.28 27.63 -46.66
C ALA A 348 1.55 26.72 -47.66
N GLU A 349 0.33 27.08 -48.09
CA GLU A 349 -0.43 26.36 -49.12
C GLU A 349 0.15 26.53 -50.53
N SER A 350 0.61 27.72 -50.91
CA SER A 350 1.23 27.94 -52.24
C SER A 350 2.59 27.26 -52.43
N ILE A 351 3.29 26.90 -51.35
CA ILE A 351 4.63 26.28 -51.40
C ILE A 351 4.55 24.74 -51.54
N ARG A 352 3.41 24.10 -51.22
CA ARG A 352 3.28 22.62 -51.24
C ARG A 352 3.57 22.00 -52.62
N GLY A 353 3.24 22.71 -53.69
CA GLY A 353 3.46 22.28 -55.08
C GLY A 353 4.85 22.57 -55.64
N VAL A 354 5.70 23.34 -54.93
CA VAL A 354 7.01 23.74 -55.43
C VAL A 354 8.02 22.61 -55.21
N ARG A 355 8.73 22.23 -56.28
CA ARG A 355 9.73 21.16 -56.25
C ARG A 355 11.03 21.70 -55.67
N LEU A 356 11.43 21.20 -54.51
CA LEU A 356 12.68 21.56 -53.86
C LEU A 356 13.86 20.74 -54.36
N PRO A 357 14.96 21.38 -54.80
CA PRO A 357 16.23 20.71 -55.04
C PRO A 357 16.79 20.07 -53.76
N ALA A 358 17.45 18.92 -53.90
CA ALA A 358 18.09 18.18 -52.79
C ALA A 358 19.05 19.02 -51.94
N ALA A 359 19.73 20.00 -52.53
CA ALA A 359 20.64 20.90 -51.81
C ALA A 359 19.89 21.80 -50.81
N LEU A 360 18.74 22.35 -51.21
CA LEU A 360 17.91 23.19 -50.35
C LEU A 360 17.23 22.35 -49.26
N ALA A 361 16.78 21.13 -49.60
CA ALA A 361 16.22 20.18 -48.63
C ALA A 361 17.24 19.81 -47.54
N ARG A 362 18.51 19.54 -47.90
CA ARG A 362 19.60 19.28 -46.93
C ARG A 362 19.95 20.47 -46.04
N ILE A 363 19.86 21.70 -46.56
CA ILE A 363 20.12 22.92 -45.78
C ILE A 363 18.99 23.16 -44.78
N ALA A 364 17.73 23.03 -45.22
CA ALA A 364 16.56 23.18 -44.38
C ALA A 364 16.46 22.09 -43.30
N LEU A 365 16.76 20.84 -43.65
CA LEU A 365 16.75 19.68 -42.75
C LEU A 365 18.17 19.28 -42.32
N ARG A 366 18.96 20.26 -41.86
CA ARG A 366 20.26 20.01 -41.24
C ARG A 366 20.13 18.99 -40.10
N GLU A 367 21.18 18.23 -39.82
CA GLU A 367 21.13 17.09 -38.89
C GLU A 367 20.57 17.43 -37.50
N GLY A 368 20.92 18.60 -36.94
CA GLY A 368 20.34 19.09 -35.68
C GLY A 368 18.85 19.46 -35.78
N ALA A 369 18.42 20.06 -36.89
CA ALA A 369 17.03 20.39 -37.14
C ALA A 369 16.19 19.14 -37.38
N MET A 370 16.71 18.18 -38.14
CA MET A 370 16.09 16.86 -38.36
C MET A 370 15.90 16.12 -37.04
N ARG A 371 16.94 16.03 -36.19
CA ARG A 371 16.82 15.41 -34.86
C ARG A 371 15.74 16.06 -34.02
N LYS A 372 15.73 17.40 -33.95
CA LYS A 372 14.71 18.14 -33.17
C LYS A 372 13.30 17.87 -33.69
N LEU A 373 13.11 17.84 -35.01
CA LEU A 373 11.83 17.59 -35.66
C LEU A 373 11.34 16.16 -35.41
N VAL A 374 12.23 15.16 -35.50
CA VAL A 374 11.93 13.76 -35.19
C VAL A 374 11.53 13.60 -33.72
N THR A 375 12.27 14.19 -32.78
CA THR A 375 11.93 14.12 -31.35
C THR A 375 10.59 14.78 -31.05
N GLN A 376 10.33 15.97 -31.60
CA GLN A 376 9.05 16.66 -31.40
C GLN A 376 7.88 15.93 -32.04
N GLY A 377 8.06 15.41 -33.26
CA GLY A 377 7.03 14.62 -33.95
C GLY A 377 6.71 13.32 -33.21
N ARG A 378 7.73 12.65 -32.63
CA ARG A 378 7.54 11.46 -31.81
C ARG A 378 6.72 11.76 -30.55
N GLU A 379 7.05 12.84 -29.84
CA GLU A 379 6.32 13.22 -28.64
C GLU A 379 4.87 13.63 -28.95
N GLN A 380 4.66 14.39 -30.02
CA GLN A 380 3.32 14.74 -30.49
C GLN A 380 2.52 13.50 -30.88
N CYS A 381 3.12 12.55 -31.60
CA CYS A 381 2.51 11.27 -31.95
C CYS A 381 2.08 10.49 -30.71
N ARG A 382 2.99 10.33 -29.74
CA ARG A 382 2.69 9.68 -28.47
C ARG A 382 1.53 10.38 -27.74
N SER A 383 1.59 11.71 -27.61
CA SER A 383 0.56 12.47 -26.89
C SER A 383 -0.81 12.44 -27.58
N ALA A 384 -0.84 12.44 -28.92
CA ALA A 384 -2.06 12.42 -29.69
C ALA A 384 -2.75 11.05 -29.59
N VAL A 385 -1.97 9.97 -29.75
CA VAL A 385 -2.48 8.60 -29.61
C VAL A 385 -2.94 8.35 -28.16
N ARG A 386 -2.11 8.68 -27.16
CA ARG A 386 -2.46 8.52 -25.74
C ARG A 386 -3.68 9.36 -25.36
N GLY A 387 -3.70 10.63 -25.75
CA GLY A 387 -4.77 11.56 -25.39
C GLY A 387 -6.10 11.18 -26.02
N LYS A 388 -6.09 10.79 -27.30
CA LYS A 388 -7.32 10.36 -27.97
C LYS A 388 -7.81 9.00 -27.46
N LEU A 389 -6.91 8.04 -27.23
CA LEU A 389 -7.30 6.75 -26.65
C LEU A 389 -7.83 6.91 -25.23
N GLY A 390 -7.18 7.75 -24.43
CA GLY A 390 -7.65 8.14 -23.10
C GLY A 390 -9.05 8.72 -23.13
N ALA A 391 -9.31 9.68 -24.02
CA ALA A 391 -10.63 10.33 -24.13
C ALA A 391 -11.77 9.37 -24.51
N GLU A 392 -11.49 8.35 -25.33
CA GLU A 392 -12.49 7.35 -25.72
C GLU A 392 -12.68 6.26 -24.63
N LEU A 393 -11.61 5.94 -23.88
CA LEU A 393 -11.66 4.91 -22.82
C LEU A 393 -12.14 5.46 -21.47
N GLU A 394 -11.95 6.75 -21.19
CA GLU A 394 -12.31 7.39 -19.91
C GLU A 394 -13.79 7.24 -19.52
N PRO A 395 -14.77 7.36 -20.44
CA PRO A 395 -16.18 7.09 -20.14
C PRO A 395 -16.47 5.61 -19.82
N LEU A 396 -15.61 4.68 -20.24
CA LEU A 396 -15.77 3.24 -20.03
C LEU A 396 -15.26 2.81 -18.66
N VAL A 397 -14.25 3.49 -18.10
CA VAL A 397 -13.66 3.18 -16.79
C VAL A 397 -14.73 3.02 -15.68
N PRO A 398 -15.66 3.98 -15.45
CA PRO A 398 -16.66 3.84 -14.40
C PRO A 398 -17.69 2.74 -14.70
N ARG A 399 -18.02 2.50 -15.97
CA ARG A 399 -18.98 1.45 -16.37
C ARG A 399 -18.39 0.06 -16.13
N LEU A 400 -17.15 -0.15 -16.54
CA LEU A 400 -16.40 -1.39 -16.33
C LEU A 400 -16.22 -1.64 -14.82
N ALA A 401 -15.82 -0.62 -14.06
CA ALA A 401 -15.67 -0.77 -12.61
C ALA A 401 -16.98 -1.20 -11.93
N GLU A 402 -18.13 -0.61 -12.32
CA GLU A 402 -19.43 -0.96 -11.76
C GLU A 402 -19.92 -2.35 -12.20
N GLU A 403 -19.70 -2.73 -13.46
CA GLU A 403 -20.06 -4.07 -13.93
C GLU A 403 -19.24 -5.16 -13.24
N ILE A 404 -17.93 -4.93 -13.08
CA ILE A 404 -17.03 -5.81 -12.34
C ILE A 404 -17.49 -5.91 -10.88
N TRP A 405 -17.80 -4.78 -10.26
CA TRP A 405 -18.29 -4.71 -8.89
C TRP A 405 -19.60 -5.46 -8.69
N THR A 406 -20.60 -5.24 -9.54
CA THR A 406 -21.92 -5.90 -9.43
C THR A 406 -21.82 -7.42 -9.59
N LYS A 407 -20.89 -7.93 -10.39
CA LYS A 407 -20.63 -9.37 -10.54
C LYS A 407 -19.84 -9.97 -9.39
N LEU A 408 -18.92 -9.22 -8.77
CA LEU A 408 -18.09 -9.68 -7.66
C LEU A 408 -18.75 -9.51 -6.29
N ARG A 409 -19.62 -8.52 -6.10
CA ARG A 409 -20.29 -8.23 -4.83
C ARG A 409 -21.00 -9.44 -4.19
N PRO A 410 -21.74 -10.30 -4.93
CA PRO A 410 -22.39 -11.49 -4.36
C PRO A 410 -21.41 -12.57 -3.90
N ALA A 411 -20.20 -12.54 -4.46
CA ALA A 411 -19.15 -13.52 -4.28
C ALA A 411 -18.22 -13.20 -3.10
N LEU A 412 -18.15 -11.94 -2.68
CA LEU A 412 -17.29 -11.54 -1.57
C LEU A 412 -17.78 -12.18 -0.26
N PRO A 413 -16.89 -12.79 0.54
CA PRO A 413 -17.19 -13.33 1.85
C PRO A 413 -17.25 -12.16 2.82
N VAL A 414 -18.17 -11.21 2.61
CA VAL A 414 -18.43 -10.18 3.59
C VAL A 414 -19.33 -10.82 4.66
N ALA A 415 -18.72 -11.73 5.43
CA ALA A 415 -19.26 -12.45 6.57
C ALA A 415 -20.78 -12.60 6.53
N ALA A 416 -21.26 -13.53 5.71
CA ALA A 416 -22.55 -14.16 5.95
C ALA A 416 -22.45 -15.02 7.22
N VAL A 417 -22.34 -14.37 8.39
CA VAL A 417 -22.84 -14.98 9.63
C VAL A 417 -24.35 -14.74 9.61
N ARG A 418 -25.02 -15.43 8.68
CA ARG A 418 -26.36 -15.93 8.99
C ARG A 418 -26.09 -16.87 10.15
N GLY A 419 -26.41 -16.45 11.37
CA GLY A 419 -26.48 -17.36 12.50
C GLY A 419 -27.18 -18.63 12.02
N GLN A 420 -26.53 -19.77 12.23
CA GLN A 420 -27.08 -21.08 11.94
C GLN A 420 -28.48 -21.16 12.57
N ARG A 421 -29.49 -20.88 11.74
CA ARG A 421 -30.81 -21.49 11.85
C ARG A 421 -30.64 -22.88 11.28
N GLU A 422 -30.56 -23.83 12.19
CA GLU A 422 -30.91 -25.25 12.10
C GLU A 422 -30.77 -25.70 13.57
N GLU A 423 -31.77 -25.51 14.44
CA GLU A 423 -32.90 -26.43 14.60
C GLU A 423 -32.61 -27.83 14.04
N SER A 424 -31.99 -28.67 14.87
CA SER A 424 -32.49 -30.02 15.23
C SER A 424 -31.76 -30.55 16.46
#